data_AF-A0A645H0V8-F1
#
_entry.id   AF-A0A645H0V8-F1
#
_cell.length_a   1.000
_cell.length_b   1.000
_cell.length_c   1.000
_cell.angle_alpha   90.00
_cell.angle_beta   90.00
_cell.angle_gamma   90.00
#
_symmetry.space_group_name_H-M   'P 1'
#
loop_
_entity.id
_entity.type
_entity.pdbx_description
1 polymer ?
#
loop_
_entity_poly.entity_id
_entity_poly.type
_entity_poly.pdbx_seq_one_letter_code
_entity_poly.pdbx_strand_id
1 'polypeptide(L)' 'MQVALSEIFTFESIPTSVSLNEYIEIAKSYSTPKSGTFVNGILDTIVQKIKEENHIFKN' A
#
# COMPACT_ATOMS: atom_id res chain seq x y z
N MET A 1 -3.40 -5.85 -5.19
CA MET A 1 -3.76 -4.74 -4.28
C MET A 1 -4.38 -5.29 -3.02
N GLN A 2 -5.25 -6.31 -3.16
CA GLN A 2 -5.89 -7.01 -2.04
C GLN A 2 -4.91 -7.45 -0.94
N VAL A 3 -3.73 -7.97 -1.30
CA VAL A 3 -2.69 -8.36 -0.32
C VAL A 3 -2.25 -7.18 0.54
N ALA A 4 -1.80 -6.08 -0.08
CA ALA A 4 -1.36 -4.88 0.64
C ALA A 4 -2.46 -4.29 1.53
N LEU A 5 -3.69 -4.22 1.02
CA LEU A 5 -4.83 -3.73 1.82
C LEU A 5 -5.13 -4.67 2.99
N SER A 6 -5.11 -5.99 2.76
CA SER A 6 -5.29 -6.95 3.85
C SER A 6 -4.23 -6.76 4.92
N GLU A 7 -2.95 -6.64 4.55
CA GLU A 7 -1.87 -6.41 5.51
C GLU A 7 -2.12 -5.18 6.38
N ILE A 8 -2.43 -4.04 5.74
CA ILE A 8 -2.70 -2.76 6.41
C ILE A 8 -3.86 -2.88 7.39
N PHE A 9 -4.96 -3.54 6.99
CA PHE A 9 -6.16 -3.62 7.82
C PHE A 9 -6.09 -4.71 8.89
N THR A 10 -5.46 -5.85 8.63
CA THR A 10 -5.55 -7.02 9.53
C THR A 10 -4.29 -7.28 10.34
N PHE A 11 -3.11 -6.82 9.92
CA PHE A 11 -1.84 -7.12 10.61
C PHE A 11 -1.33 -5.89 11.35
N GLU A 12 -1.36 -5.94 12.69
CA GLU A 12 -0.94 -4.80 13.52
C GLU A 12 0.57 -4.67 13.70
N SER A 13 1.31 -5.76 13.51
CA SER A 13 2.75 -5.82 13.68
C SER A 13 3.55 -5.30 12.48
N ILE A 14 2.90 -5.05 11.34
CA ILE A 14 3.56 -4.64 10.11
C ILE A 14 3.25 -3.16 9.87
N PRO A 15 4.27 -2.29 9.80
CA PRO A 15 4.07 -0.90 9.48
C PRO A 15 3.46 -0.74 8.09
N THR A 16 2.45 0.13 7.96
CA THR A 16 1.75 0.41 6.70
C THR A 16 2.72 0.79 5.58
N SER A 17 3.76 1.57 5.89
CA SER A 17 4.79 1.99 4.91
C SER A 17 5.55 0.81 4.31
N VAL A 18 5.80 -0.25 5.09
CA VAL A 18 6.50 -1.46 4.62
C VAL A 18 5.61 -2.23 3.65
N SER A 19 4.36 -2.54 4.03
CA SER A 19 3.42 -3.26 3.15
C SER A 19 3.19 -2.56 1.81
N LEU A 20 3.16 -1.23 1.81
CA LEU A 20 3.01 -0.45 0.57
C LEU A 20 4.26 -0.54 -0.31
N ASN A 21 5.45 -0.36 0.28
CA ASN A 21 6.72 -0.44 -0.45
C ASN A 21 6.95 -1.82 -1.06
N GLU A 22 6.72 -2.89 -0.30
CA GLU A 22 6.84 -4.26 -0.78
C GLU A 22 5.87 -4.55 -1.93
N TYR A 23 4.64 -4.05 -1.84
CA TYR A 23 3.67 -4.21 -2.93
C TYR A 23 4.09 -3.46 -4.21
N ILE A 24 4.72 -2.29 -4.09
CA ILE A 24 5.27 -1.55 -5.24
C ILE A 24 6.42 -2.33 -5.88
N GLU A 25 7.31 -2.94 -5.11
CA GLU A 25 8.40 -3.77 -5.65
C GLU A 25 7.88 -5.03 -6.35
N ILE A 26 6.84 -5.68 -5.81
CA ILE A 26 6.13 -6.77 -6.49
C ILE A 26 5.52 -6.28 -7.82
N ALA A 27 4.87 -5.11 -7.83
CA ALA A 27 4.30 -4.54 -9.04
C ALA A 27 5.36 -4.23 -10.11
N LYS A 28 6.53 -3.74 -9.72
CA LYS A 28 7.67 -3.53 -10.63
C LYS A 28 8.20 -4.86 -11.19
N SER A 29 8.25 -5.89 -10.37
CA SER A 29 8.84 -7.19 -10.72
C SER A 29 7.96 -8.03 -11.64
N TYR A 30 6.64 -7.97 -11.48
CA TYR A 30 5.70 -8.88 -12.16
C TYR A 30 4.77 -8.21 -13.19
N SER A 31 4.86 -6.90 -13.36
CA SER A 31 3.99 -6.16 -14.28
C SER A 31 4.80 -5.44 -15.37
N THR A 32 4.36 -4.26 -15.79
CA THR A 32 5.04 -3.46 -16.81
C THR A 32 6.01 -2.45 -16.18
N PRO A 33 6.99 -1.92 -16.92
CA PRO A 33 7.93 -0.91 -16.41
C PRO A 33 7.25 0.34 -15.83
N LYS A 34 6.03 0.67 -16.27
CA LYS A 34 5.24 1.82 -15.78
C LYS A 34 4.40 1.49 -14.53
N SER A 35 4.27 0.22 -14.18
CA SER A 35 3.37 -0.23 -13.12
C SER A 35 3.80 0.25 -11.74
N GLY A 36 5.10 0.40 -11.47
CA GLY A 36 5.59 0.90 -10.18
C GLY A 36 5.05 2.32 -9.87
N THR A 37 5.19 3.24 -10.81
CA THR A 37 4.70 4.63 -10.66
C THR A 37 3.17 4.69 -10.61
N PHE A 38 2.50 3.90 -11.44
CA PHE A 38 1.03 3.85 -11.45
C PHE A 38 0.46 3.32 -10.13
N VAL A 39 1.00 2.21 -9.62
CA VAL A 39 0.57 1.62 -8.34
C VAL A 39 0.88 2.56 -7.19
N ASN A 40 2.04 3.22 -7.18
CA ASN A 40 2.38 4.20 -6.16
C ASN A 40 1.35 5.33 -6.09
N GLY A 41 0.96 5.91 -7.22
CA GLY A 41 -0.06 6.97 -7.26
C GLY A 41 -1.45 6.54 -6.75
N ILE A 42 -1.87 5.30 -7.04
CA ILE A 42 -3.12 4.75 -6.50
C ILE A 42 -3.01 4.54 -4.99
N LEU A 43 -1.91 3.95 -4.52
CA LEU A 43 -1.68 3.69 -3.11
C LEU A 43 -1.63 4.99 -2.29
N ASP A 44 -0.98 6.03 -2.78
CA ASP A 44 -0.93 7.35 -2.12
C ASP A 44 -2.35 7.90 -1.90
N THR A 45 -3.22 7.79 -2.90
CA THR A 45 -4.62 8.22 -2.81
C THR A 45 -5.40 7.42 -1.77
N ILE A 46 -5.20 6.10 -1.72
CA ILE A 46 -5.85 5.21 -0.76
C ILE A 46 -5.38 5.53 0.67
N VAL A 47 -4.08 5.70 0.87
CA VAL A 47 -3.49 6.03 2.17
C VAL A 47 -4.02 7.37 2.66
N GLN A 48 -4.08 8.38 1.78
CA GLN A 48 -4.63 9.69 2.13
C GLN A 48 -6.07 9.57 2.63
N LYS A 49 -6.91 8.80 1.91
CA LYS A 49 -8.30 8.56 2.29
C LYS A 49 -8.42 7.81 3.63
N ILE A 50 -7.58 6.81 3.86
CA ILE A 50 -7.54 6.08 5.15
C ILE A 50 -7.14 7.01 6.30
N LYS A 51 -6.21 7.97 6.07
CA LYS A 51 -5.85 8.99 7.07
C LYS A 51 -7.05 9.85 7.43
N GLU A 52 -7.75 10.34 6.40
CA GLU A 52 -8.91 11.23 6.55
C GLU A 52 -10.05 10.54 7.31
N GLU A 53 -10.27 9.24 7.05
CA GLU A 53 -11.30 8.45 7.70
C GLU A 53 -10.91 7.98 9.13
N ASN A 54 -9.70 8.32 9.63
CA ASN A 54 -9.13 7.78 10.87
C ASN A 54 -9.16 6.25 10.96
N HIS A 55 -9.28 5.56 9.82
CA HIS A 55 -9.42 4.11 9.72
C HIS A 55 -8.07 3.40 9.80
N ILE A 56 -7.22 3.84 10.74
CA ILE A 56 -5.97 3.22 11.21
C ILE A 56 -4.69 3.90 10.71
N PHE A 57 -3.91 4.42 11.67
CA PHE A 57 -2.47 4.68 11.57
C PHE A 57 -1.78 3.86 12.65
N LYS A 58 -1.21 2.71 12.26
CA LYS A 58 -0.25 1.98 13.11
C LYS A 58 1.12 2.61 12.89
N ASN A 59 1.88 2.73 13.98
CA ASN A 59 3.17 3.43 14.02
C ASN A 59 4.22 2.81 13.09
#